data_AF-A0A3C2BU64-F1
#
_entry.id   AF-A0A3C2BU64-F1
#
_cell.length_a   1.000
_cell.length_b   1.000
_cell.length_c   1.000
_cell.angle_alpha   90.00
_cell.angle_beta   90.00
_cell.angle_gamma   90.00
#
_symmetry.space_group_name_H-M   'P 1'
#
loop_
_entity.id
_entity.type
_entity.pdbx_description
1 polymer ?
#
loop_
_entity_poly.entity_id
_entity_poly.type
_entity_poly.pdbx_seq_one_letter_code
_entity_poly.pdbx_strand_id
1 'polypeptide(L)'
;MLSDTSFPIIKATLPVVGEHIQEIAQRFYEHMFEARPDLLDGLFNRGNQADGRQQQALAGSIAAFAGFLVDKPDQLPDHLLSRVAHKHVSLGLSPDQYQVVHD
;
A
#
# COMPACT_ATOMS: atom_id res chain seq x y z
N MET A 1 9.47 -12.87 3.92
CA MET A 1 10.81 -12.23 3.97
C MET A 1 11.25 -11.90 2.56
N LEU A 2 12.13 -10.92 2.36
CA LEU A 2 12.67 -10.61 1.04
C LEU A 2 13.61 -11.74 0.58
N SER A 3 13.59 -12.07 -0.71
CA SER A 3 14.55 -13.02 -1.27
C SER A 3 15.93 -12.38 -1.45
N ASP A 4 16.97 -13.20 -1.58
CA ASP A 4 18.33 -12.75 -1.90
C ASP A 4 18.42 -11.98 -3.22
N THR A 5 17.47 -12.22 -4.13
CA THR A 5 17.36 -11.50 -5.41
C THR A 5 16.65 -10.15 -5.24
N SER A 6 15.57 -10.09 -4.45
CA SER A 6 14.77 -8.86 -4.28
C SER A 6 15.41 -7.88 -3.30
N PHE A 7 16.03 -8.36 -2.22
CA PHE A 7 16.61 -7.53 -1.17
C PHE A 7 17.56 -6.44 -1.69
N PRO A 8 18.59 -6.74 -2.51
CA PRO A 8 19.52 -5.70 -2.97
C PRO A 8 18.84 -4.66 -3.85
N ILE A 9 17.85 -5.06 -4.66
CA ILE A 9 17.09 -4.15 -5.52
C ILE A 9 16.25 -3.21 -4.66
N ILE A 10 15.42 -3.77 -3.76
CA ILE A 10 14.56 -2.99 -2.87
C ILE A 10 15.38 -2.03 -2.04
N LYS A 11 16.50 -2.48 -1.46
CA LYS A 11 17.40 -1.61 -0.67
C LYS A 11 17.96 -0.44 -1.48
N ALA A 12 18.34 -0.68 -2.74
CA ALA A 12 18.90 0.36 -3.61
C ALA A 12 17.84 1.36 -4.10
N THR A 13 16.61 0.91 -4.35
CA THR A 13 15.54 1.74 -4.91
C THR A 13 14.64 2.39 -3.86
N LEU A 14 14.64 1.91 -2.61
CA LEU A 14 13.76 2.42 -1.56
C LEU A 14 13.90 3.94 -1.33
N PRO A 15 15.10 4.56 -1.32
CA PRO A 15 15.21 6.01 -1.13
C PRO A 15 14.48 6.81 -2.20
N VAL A 16 14.65 6.48 -3.48
CA VAL A 16 14.00 7.18 -4.59
C VAL A 16 12.49 6.88 -4.64
N VAL A 17 12.08 5.64 -4.34
CA VAL A 17 10.65 5.31 -4.22
C VAL A 17 10.01 6.10 -3.08
N GLY A 18 10.70 6.25 -1.95
CA GLY A 18 10.26 7.05 -0.80
C GLY A 18 10.11 8.53 -1.13
N GLU A 19 11.04 9.10 -1.89
CA GLU A 19 10.98 10.49 -2.37
C GLU A 19 9.73 10.76 -3.23
N HIS A 20 9.38 9.81 -4.10
CA HIS A 20 8.25 9.93 -5.02
C HIS A 20 6.95 9.27 -4.54
N ILE A 21 6.89 8.81 -3.28
CA ILE A 21 5.80 7.93 -2.81
C ILE A 21 4.41 8.57 -2.90
N GLN A 22 4.32 9.89 -2.73
CA GLN A 22 3.05 10.62 -2.84
C GLN A 22 2.55 10.68 -4.29
N GLU A 23 3.45 10.93 -5.24
CA GLU A 23 3.13 10.96 -6.67
C GLU A 23 2.74 9.56 -7.16
N ILE A 24 3.46 8.53 -6.72
CA ILE A 24 3.12 7.12 -7.00
C ILE A 24 1.72 6.81 -6.48
N ALA A 25 1.40 7.20 -5.25
CA ALA A 25 0.08 6.98 -4.65
C ALA A 25 -1.03 7.65 -5.46
N GLN A 26 -0.83 8.91 -5.86
CA GLN A 26 -1.81 9.64 -6.65
C GLN A 26 -2.09 8.91 -7.97
N ARG A 27 -1.04 8.60 -8.74
CA ARG A 27 -1.17 7.89 -10.02
C ARG A 27 -1.79 6.50 -9.86
N PHE A 28 -1.47 5.78 -8.78
CA PHE A 28 -2.07 4.49 -8.47
C PHE A 28 -3.59 4.59 -8.33
N TYR A 29 -4.11 5.53 -7.54
CA TYR A 29 -5.55 5.68 -7.35
C TYR A 29 -6.25 6.18 -8.62
N GLU A 30 -5.61 7.08 -9.38
CA GLU A 30 -6.11 7.53 -10.68
C GLU A 30 -6.29 6.33 -11.63
N HIS A 31 -5.25 5.54 -11.86
CA HIS A 31 -5.32 4.36 -12.73
C HIS A 31 -6.29 3.29 -12.22
N MET A 32 -6.30 3.00 -10.90
CA MET A 32 -7.17 1.98 -10.32
C MET A 32 -8.65 2.35 -10.53
N PHE A 33 -9.04 3.61 -10.34
CA PHE A 33 -10.43 4.02 -10.55
C PHE A 33 -10.81 4.17 -12.02
N GLU A 34 -9.87 4.48 -12.91
CA GLU A 34 -10.08 4.45 -14.36
C GLU A 34 -10.32 3.01 -14.86
N ALA A 35 -9.51 2.05 -14.40
CA ALA A 35 -9.62 0.65 -14.78
C ALA A 35 -10.81 -0.06 -14.11
N ARG A 36 -11.13 0.33 -12.87
CA ARG A 36 -12.16 -0.29 -12.02
C ARG A 36 -13.11 0.76 -11.42
N PRO A 37 -13.92 1.44 -12.25
CA PRO A 37 -14.85 2.45 -11.77
C PRO A 37 -15.91 1.88 -10.81
N ASP A 38 -16.17 0.56 -10.87
CA ASP A 38 -17.06 -0.17 -9.96
C ASP A 38 -16.63 -0.09 -8.49
N LEU A 39 -15.36 0.17 -8.20
CA LEU A 39 -14.85 0.32 -6.83
C LEU A 39 -15.40 1.57 -6.12
N LEU A 40 -15.90 2.55 -6.87
CA LEU A 40 -16.51 3.76 -6.32
C LEU A 40 -17.93 3.53 -5.79
N ASP A 41 -18.55 2.39 -6.15
CA ASP A 41 -19.91 2.02 -5.75
C ASP A 41 -19.93 1.26 -4.42
N GLY A 42 -19.31 1.85 -3.38
CA GLY A 42 -19.47 1.43 -1.98
C GLY A 42 -18.17 1.15 -1.24
N LEU A 43 -17.16 0.54 -1.88
CA LEU A 43 -15.90 0.18 -1.22
C LEU A 43 -15.00 1.39 -0.97
N PHE A 44 -14.88 2.28 -1.96
CA PHE A 44 -14.16 3.55 -1.85
C PHE A 44 -15.16 4.70 -1.92
N ASN A 45 -15.70 5.13 -0.77
CA ASN A 45 -16.55 6.32 -0.73
C ASN A 45 -15.73 7.56 -1.13
N ARG A 46 -16.20 8.30 -2.15
CA ARG A 46 -15.61 9.54 -2.67
C ARG A 46 -15.33 10.59 -1.58
N GLY A 47 -16.14 10.65 -0.53
CA GLY A 47 -15.91 11.56 0.61
C GLY A 47 -14.63 11.26 1.38
N ASN A 48 -14.24 9.99 1.50
CA ASN A 48 -12.97 9.59 2.12
C ASN A 48 -11.76 9.75 1.17
N GLN A 49 -12.00 9.78 -0.15
CA GLN A 49 -10.96 10.01 -1.16
C GLN A 49 -10.59 11.49 -1.32
N ALA A 50 -11.55 12.39 -1.12
CA ALA A 50 -11.39 13.83 -1.37
C ALA A 50 -10.30 14.49 -0.50
N ASP A 51 -10.01 13.91 0.67
CA ASP A 51 -9.05 14.47 1.62
C ASP A 51 -7.60 13.98 1.42
N GLY A 52 -7.32 13.08 0.46
CA GLY A 52 -5.96 12.60 0.16
C GLY A 52 -5.31 11.69 1.23
N ARG A 53 -5.89 11.63 2.43
CA ARG A 53 -5.34 10.91 3.59
C ARG A 53 -5.25 9.41 3.37
N GLN A 54 -6.21 8.82 2.63
CA GLN A 54 -6.20 7.38 2.36
C GLN A 54 -5.05 7.00 1.43
N GLN A 55 -4.81 7.82 0.40
CA GLN A 55 -3.72 7.64 -0.55
C GLN A 55 -2.37 7.72 0.15
N GLN A 56 -2.18 8.71 1.03
CA GLN A 56 -0.99 8.82 1.86
C GLN A 56 -0.83 7.65 2.83
N ALA A 57 -1.90 7.18 3.46
CA ALA A 57 -1.83 6.08 4.41
C ALA A 57 -1.40 4.76 3.75
N LEU A 58 -1.94 4.42 2.58
CA LEU A 58 -1.55 3.22 1.85
C LEU A 58 -0.08 3.30 1.43
N ALA A 59 0.31 4.37 0.75
CA ALA A 59 1.65 4.52 0.21
C ALA A 59 2.72 4.60 1.31
N GLY A 60 2.42 5.32 2.39
CA GLY A 60 3.27 5.37 3.58
C GLY A 60 3.43 4.00 4.26
N SER A 61 2.39 3.17 4.29
CA SER A 61 2.47 1.84 4.90
C SER A 61 3.34 0.86 4.10
N ILE A 62 3.32 0.93 2.76
CA ILE A 62 4.17 0.12 1.88
C ILE A 62 5.64 0.53 2.05
N ALA A 63 5.94 1.83 2.00
CA ALA A 63 7.31 2.33 2.17
C ALA A 63 7.87 2.01 3.56
N ALA A 64 7.05 2.18 4.61
CA ALA A 64 7.44 1.82 5.97
C ALA A 64 7.68 0.31 6.15
N PHE A 65 6.85 -0.53 5.53
CA PHE A 65 7.03 -1.98 5.55
C PHE A 65 8.32 -2.40 4.82
N ALA A 66 8.58 -1.84 3.64
CA ALA A 66 9.80 -2.10 2.89
C ALA A 66 11.05 -1.65 3.66
N GLY A 67 11.02 -0.47 4.28
CA GLY A 67 12.10 0.02 5.14
C GLY A 67 12.36 -0.91 6.32
N PHE A 68 11.30 -1.35 7.00
CA PHE A 68 11.42 -2.31 8.11
C PHE A 68 12.07 -3.62 7.66
N LEU A 69 11.67 -4.18 6.51
CA LEU A 69 12.27 -5.41 5.98
C LEU A 69 13.72 -5.23 5.52
N VAL A 70 14.12 -4.03 5.09
CA VAL A 70 15.52 -3.73 4.76
C VAL A 70 16.38 -3.62 6.03
N ASP A 71 15.84 -3.00 7.09
CA ASP A 71 16.57 -2.77 8.34
C ASP A 71 16.59 -4.00 9.25
N LYS A 72 15.52 -4.79 9.24
CA LYS A 72 15.31 -5.99 10.07
C LYS A 72 14.81 -7.15 9.21
N PRO A 73 15.67 -7.74 8.37
CA PRO A 73 15.27 -8.70 7.35
C PRO A 73 14.65 -10.00 7.88
N ASP A 74 14.85 -10.32 9.16
CA ASP A 74 14.32 -11.53 9.80
C ASP A 74 13.09 -11.26 10.68
N GLN A 75 12.53 -10.05 10.64
CA GLN A 75 11.39 -9.66 11.48
C GLN A 75 10.23 -9.12 10.65
N LEU A 76 9.04 -9.19 11.22
CA LEU A 76 7.85 -8.52 10.72
C LEU A 76 7.44 -7.39 11.68
N PRO A 77 6.91 -6.27 11.16
CA PRO A 77 6.35 -5.21 11.99
C PRO A 77 4.93 -5.60 12.45
N ASP A 78 4.82 -6.55 13.38
CA ASP A 78 3.54 -7.17 13.78
C ASP A 78 2.49 -6.15 14.23
N HIS A 79 2.88 -5.10 14.95
CA HIS A 79 1.96 -4.03 15.34
C HIS A 79 1.38 -3.26 14.15
N LEU A 80 2.18 -2.98 13.12
CA LEU A 80 1.72 -2.33 11.90
C LEU A 80 0.74 -3.24 11.15
N LEU A 81 1.11 -4.51 10.97
CA LEU A 81 0.30 -5.51 10.28
C LEU A 81 -1.04 -5.74 10.98
N SER A 82 -1.03 -5.90 12.31
CA SER A 82 -2.25 -6.08 13.11
C SER A 82 -3.21 -4.91 12.97
N ARG A 83 -2.72 -3.66 13.06
CA ARG A 83 -3.54 -2.46 12.90
C ARG A 83 -4.18 -2.38 11.52
N VAL A 84 -3.42 -2.67 10.46
CA VAL A 84 -3.92 -2.67 9.07
C VAL A 84 -4.94 -3.79 8.86
N ALA A 85 -4.67 -5.00 9.36
CA ALA A 85 -5.56 -6.14 9.26
C ALA A 85 -6.92 -5.87 9.93
N HIS A 86 -6.93 -5.29 11.15
CA HIS A 86 -8.17 -4.90 11.81
C HIS A 86 -8.98 -3.88 10.99
N LYS A 87 -8.29 -2.92 10.34
CA LYS A 87 -8.95 -1.96 9.45
C LYS A 87 -9.55 -2.65 8.22
N HIS A 88 -8.81 -3.56 7.56
CA HIS A 88 -9.31 -4.34 6.43
C HIS A 88 -10.56 -5.15 6.80
N VAL A 89 -10.55 -5.83 7.95
CA VAL A 89 -11.72 -6.58 8.45
C VAL A 89 -12.91 -5.64 8.69
N SER A 90 -12.69 -4.47 9.31
CA SER A 90 -13.77 -3.51 9.56
C SER A 90 -14.41 -2.94 8.28
N LEU A 91 -13.69 -2.98 7.16
CA LEU A 91 -14.15 -2.53 5.84
C LEU A 91 -14.70 -3.69 4.99
N GLY A 92 -14.66 -4.93 5.48
CA GLY A 92 -15.10 -6.11 4.74
C GLY A 92 -14.21 -6.46 3.55
N LEU A 93 -12.91 -6.17 3.62
CA LEU A 93 -11.98 -6.46 2.53
C LEU A 93 -11.86 -7.98 2.29
N SER A 94 -11.98 -8.41 1.04
CA SER A 94 -11.80 -9.80 0.62
C SER A 94 -10.40 -10.02 0.02
N PRO A 95 -9.88 -11.27 0.02
CA PRO A 95 -8.60 -11.60 -0.58
C PRO A 95 -8.49 -11.20 -2.06
N ASP A 96 -9.55 -11.34 -2.84
CA ASP A 96 -9.54 -11.03 -4.28
C ASP A 96 -9.25 -9.55 -4.58
N GLN A 97 -9.52 -8.66 -3.62
CA GLN A 97 -9.26 -7.22 -3.77
C GLN A 97 -7.76 -6.89 -3.70
N TYR A 98 -6.91 -7.78 -3.20
CA TYR A 98 -5.46 -7.58 -3.24
C TYR A 98 -4.92 -7.63 -4.67
N GLN A 99 -5.51 -8.45 -5.54
CA GLN A 99 -5.10 -8.53 -6.94
C GLN A 99 -5.39 -7.20 -7.67
N VAL A 100 -6.52 -6.57 -7.35
CA VAL A 100 -6.91 -5.27 -7.92
C VAL A 100 -5.95 -4.14 -7.54
N VAL A 101 -5.32 -4.23 -6.37
CA VAL A 101 -4.30 -3.26 -5.92
C VAL A 101 -2.92 -3.58 -6.51
N HIS A 102 -2.66 -4.84 -6.86
CA HIS A 102 -1.39 -5.29 -7.42
C HIS A 102 -1.25 -4.92 -8.91
N ASP A 103 -2.33 -5.03 -9.68
CA ASP A 103 -2.39 -4.82 -11.13
C ASP A 103 -2.42 -3.32 -11.51
#